data_AF-W4AEV9-F1
#
_entry.id   AF-W4AEV9-F1
#
_cell.length_a   1.000
_cell.length_b   1.000
_cell.length_c   1.000
_cell.angle_alpha   90.00
_cell.angle_beta   90.00
_cell.angle_gamma   90.00
#
_symmetry.space_group_name_H-M   'P 1'
#
loop_
_entity.id
_entity.type
_entity.pdbx_description
1 polymer ?
#
loop_
_entity_poly.entity_id
_entity_poly.type
_entity_poly.pdbx_seq_one_letter_code
_entity_poly.pdbx_strand_id
1 'polypeptide(L)' 'MAGVPRSTYYNLIKCMNQPDPNTELRAEIQSIYVEHDGRYGYRRIRDELTVRGWKVNHKKVQRLMKKMGLTCLVR' A
#
# COMPACT_ATOMS: atom_id res chain seq x y z
N MET A 1 9.18 36.25 -4.17
CA MET A 1 10.15 35.25 -3.69
C MET A 1 9.41 34.23 -2.86
N ALA A 2 9.40 32.96 -3.28
CA ALA A 2 8.74 31.90 -2.51
C ALA A 2 9.40 31.81 -1.12
N GLY A 3 8.65 32.07 -0.05
CA GLY A 3 9.14 32.11 1.33
C GLY A 3 9.50 30.75 1.93
N VAL A 4 9.97 29.82 1.10
CA VAL A 4 10.30 28.46 1.51
C VAL A 4 11.80 28.35 1.74
N PRO A 5 12.26 27.91 2.92
CA PRO A 5 13.67 27.67 3.19
C PRO A 5 14.27 26.68 2.20
N ARG A 6 15.51 26.93 1.75
CA ARG A 6 16.21 26.07 0.77
C ARG A 6 16.31 24.62 1.23
N SER A 7 16.47 24.39 2.54
CA SER A 7 16.45 23.06 3.16
C SER A 7 15.11 22.36 3.01
N THR A 8 14.00 23.09 3.21
CA THR A 8 12.64 22.59 3.00
C THR A 8 12.42 22.22 1.54
N TYR A 9 12.89 23.05 0.60
CA TYR A 9 12.80 22.77 -0.83
C TYR A 9 13.49 21.43 -1.22
N TYR A 10 14.74 21.22 -0.81
CA TYR A 10 15.44 19.96 -1.11
C TYR A 10 14.86 18.75 -0.36
N ASN A 11 14.35 18.93 0.87
CA ASN A 11 13.67 17.86 1.59
C ASN A 11 12.37 17.41 0.88
N LEU A 12 11.58 18.37 0.38
CA LEU A 12 10.36 18.06 -0.37
C LEU A 12 10.68 17.28 -1.65
N ILE A 13 11.69 17.71 -2.41
CA ILE A 13 12.15 16.99 -3.61
C ILE A 13 12.65 15.59 -3.26
N LYS A 14 13.37 15.42 -2.15
CA LYS A 14 13.87 14.12 -1.70
C LYS A 14 12.75 13.17 -1.25
N CYS A 15 11.67 13.68 -0.67
CA CYS A 15 10.49 12.89 -0.34
C CYS A 15 9.68 12.50 -1.59
N MET A 16 9.66 13.35 -2.62
CA MET A 16 8.97 13.08 -3.89
C MET A 16 9.68 12.04 -4.76
N ASN A 17 11.01 11.96 -4.70
CA ASN A 17 11.83 11.03 -5.50
C ASN A 17 12.10 9.67 -4.81
N GLN A 18 11.58 9.43 -3.61
CA GLN A 18 11.68 8.12 -3.00
C GLN A 18 10.56 7.22 -3.54
N PRO A 19 10.87 6.12 -4.24
CA PRO A 19 9.85 5.12 -4.55
C PRO A 19 9.31 4.65 -3.20
N ASP A 20 8.00 4.86 -2.97
CA ASP A 20 7.38 4.43 -1.71
C ASP A 20 7.67 2.93 -1.60
N PRO A 21 8.36 2.45 -0.55
CA PRO A 21 8.76 1.04 -0.44
C PRO A 21 7.54 0.12 -0.34
N ASN A 22 6.33 0.70 -0.23
CA ASN A 22 5.09 -0.03 -0.25
C ASN A 22 4.44 -0.05 -1.64
N THR A 23 4.99 0.60 -2.67
CA THR A 23 4.35 0.67 -4.01
C THR A 23 4.15 -0.72 -4.60
N GLU A 24 5.19 -1.57 -4.54
CA GLU A 24 5.11 -2.97 -4.99
C GLU A 24 4.08 -3.76 -4.18
N LEU A 25 4.12 -3.63 -2.84
CA LEU A 25 3.15 -4.29 -1.95
C LEU A 25 1.71 -3.83 -2.21
N ARG A 26 1.53 -2.56 -2.57
CA ARG A 26 0.22 -1.97 -2.87
C ARG A 26 -0.32 -2.51 -4.19
N ALA A 27 0.52 -2.60 -5.21
CA ALA A 27 0.18 -3.23 -6.48
C ALA A 27 -0.21 -4.69 -6.28
N GLU A 28 0.52 -5.41 -5.42
CA GLU A 28 0.27 -6.82 -5.19
C GLU A 28 -1.01 -7.10 -4.38
N ILE A 29 -1.31 -6.27 -3.38
CA ILE A 29 -2.60 -6.28 -2.69
C ILE A 29 -3.75 -6.05 -3.70
N GLN A 30 -3.58 -5.12 -4.63
CA GLN A 30 -4.60 -4.81 -5.64
C GLN A 30 -4.77 -5.94 -6.65
N SER A 31 -3.67 -6.56 -7.09
CA SER A 31 -3.66 -7.73 -7.97
C SER A 31 -4.46 -8.89 -7.34
N ILE A 32 -4.14 -9.26 -6.11
CA ILE A 32 -4.88 -10.27 -5.33
C ILE A 32 -6.35 -9.89 -5.17
N TYR A 33 -6.62 -8.62 -4.84
CA TYR A 33 -8.00 -8.17 -4.64
C TYR A 33 -8.85 -8.31 -5.91
N VAL A 34 -8.30 -7.98 -7.08
CA VAL A 34 -8.98 -8.11 -8.39
C VAL A 34 -9.11 -9.58 -8.81
N GLU A 35 -8.06 -10.38 -8.62
CA GLU A 35 -8.05 -11.82 -8.91
C GLU A 35 -9.19 -12.56 -8.18
N HIS A 36 -9.49 -12.13 -6.94
CA HIS A 36 -10.55 -12.70 -6.12
C HIS A 36 -11.85 -11.87 -6.12
N ASP A 37 -12.07 -11.04 -7.14
CA ASP A 37 -13.33 -10.32 -7.40
C ASP A 37 -13.77 -9.41 -6.21
N GLY A 38 -12.79 -8.89 -5.46
CA GLY A 38 -13.02 -8.06 -4.27
C GLY A 38 -13.65 -8.78 -3.08
N ARG A 39 -13.72 -10.11 -3.12
CA ARG A 39 -14.29 -10.92 -2.02
C ARG A 39 -13.33 -11.04 -0.85
N TYR A 40 -12.04 -10.90 -1.11
CA TYR A 40 -11.01 -11.10 -0.11
C TYR A 40 -10.80 -9.86 0.74
N GLY A 41 -11.03 -9.99 2.04
CA GLY A 41 -10.62 -9.01 3.04
C GLY A 41 -9.13 -9.13 3.40
N TYR A 42 -8.64 -8.20 4.21
CA TYR A 42 -7.21 -8.09 4.59
C TYR A 42 -6.61 -9.38 5.16
N ARG A 43 -7.43 -10.24 5.79
CA ARG A 43 -6.98 -11.51 6.37
C ARG A 43 -6.56 -12.49 5.27
N ARG A 44 -7.42 -12.71 4.27
CA ARG A 44 -7.15 -13.60 3.12
C ARG A 44 -6.05 -13.05 2.22
N ILE A 45 -6.05 -11.73 1.99
CA ILE A 45 -4.96 -11.10 1.21
C ILE A 45 -3.61 -11.31 1.90
N ARG A 46 -3.55 -11.25 3.24
CA ARG A 46 -2.31 -11.57 3.98
C ARG A 46 -1.90 -13.04 3.83
N ASP A 47 -2.84 -13.97 3.82
CA ASP A 47 -2.56 -15.38 3.56
C ASP A 47 -1.93 -15.56 2.17
N GLU A 48 -2.53 -14.98 1.12
CA GLU A 48 -2.01 -15.02 -0.25
C GLU A 48 -0.64 -14.36 -0.39
N LEU A 49 -0.44 -13.19 0.23
CA LEU A 49 0.85 -12.53 0.27
C LEU A 49 1.92 -13.43 0.92
N THR A 50 1.55 -14.18 1.98
CA THR A 50 2.46 -15.13 2.62
C THR A 50 2.84 -16.27 1.67
N VAL A 51 1.86 -16.79 0.90
CA VAL A 51 2.09 -17.84 -0.11
C VAL A 51 3.01 -17.34 -1.23
N ARG A 52 2.86 -16.08 -1.65
CA ARG A 52 3.73 -15.41 -2.63
C ARG A 52 5.11 -15.02 -2.07
N GLY A 53 5.42 -15.37 -0.82
CA GLY A 53 6.72 -15.12 -0.19
C GLY A 53 6.89 -13.76 0.50
N TRP A 54 5.83 -12.95 0.57
CA TRP A 54 5.87 -11.65 1.24
C TRP A 54 5.72 -11.80 2.76
N LYS A 55 6.75 -11.40 3.52
CA LYS A 55 6.67 -11.27 4.98
C LYS A 55 6.09 -9.92 5.37
N VAL A 56 4.75 -9.81 5.37
CA VAL A 56 4.04 -8.60 5.79
C VAL A 56 3.08 -8.85 6.94
N ASN A 57 3.02 -7.90 7.88
CA ASN A 57 2.09 -7.96 8.99
C ASN A 57 0.65 -7.64 8.52
N HIS A 58 -0.34 -8.35 9.05
CA HIS A 58 -1.76 -8.12 8.75
C HIS A 58 -2.20 -6.68 9.04
N LYS A 59 -1.62 -6.02 10.07
CA LYS A 59 -1.89 -4.60 10.36
C LYS A 59 -1.44 -3.67 9.22
N LYS A 60 -0.34 -4.01 8.55
CA LYS A 60 0.19 -3.23 7.41
C LYS A 60 -0.73 -3.39 6.21
N VAL A 61 -1.14 -4.63 5.89
CA VAL A 61 -2.11 -4.92 4.82
C VAL A 61 -3.43 -4.18 5.06
N GLN A 62 -3.97 -4.24 6.28
CA GLN A 62 -5.21 -3.56 6.64
C GLN A 62 -5.12 -2.03 6.47
N ARG A 63 -4.01 -1.41 6.92
CA ARG A 63 -3.77 0.03 6.73
C ARG A 63 -3.67 0.41 5.25
N LEU A 64 -3.00 -0.41 4.44
CA LEU A 64 -2.84 -0.18 3.01
C LEU A 64 -4.17 -0.31 2.26
N MET A 65 -4.96 -1.35 2.54
CA MET A 65 -6.31 -1.48 2.00
C MET A 65 -7.18 -0.29 2.36
N LYS A 66 -7.16 0.15 3.63
CA LYS A 66 -7.91 1.35 4.07
C LYS A 66 -7.45 2.62 3.34
N LYS A 67 -6.14 2.80 3.13
CA LYS A 67 -5.59 3.92 2.34
C LYS A 67 -6.01 3.89 0.87
N MET A 68 -6.29 2.72 0.32
CA MET A 68 -6.79 2.56 -1.06
C MET A 68 -8.32 2.56 -1.18
N GLY A 69 -9.04 2.54 -0.05
CA GLY A 69 -10.49 2.38 -0.06
C GLY A 69 -10.96 0.97 -0.44
N LEU A 70 -10.08 -0.04 -0.39
CA LEU A 70 -10.44 -1.43 -0.65
C LEU A 70 -11.19 -2.01 0.54
N THR A 71 -12.46 -2.39 0.33
CA THR A 71 -13.31 -3.06 1.32
C THR A 71 -13.79 -4.38 0.76
N CYS A 72 -13.78 -5.44 1.57
CA CYS A 72 -14.39 -6.70 1.16
C CYS A 72 -15.88 -6.49 0.87
N LEU A 73 -16.32 -6.94 -0.31
CA LEU A 73 -17.71 -6.83 -0.75
C LEU A 73 -18.66 -7.82 -0.07
N VAL A 74 -18.11 -8.85 0.59
CA VAL A 74 -18.89 -9.91 1.22
C VAL A 74 -19.40 -9.42 2.59
N ARG A 75 -20.73 -9.32 2.73
CA ARG A 75 -21.46 -9.08 3.99
C ARG A 75 -21.99 -10.39 4.56
#